data_AF-A0A7C2VLD1-F1
#
_entry.id   AF-A0A7C2VLD1-F1
#
_cell.length_a   1.000
_cell.length_b   1.000
_cell.length_c   1.000
_cell.angle_alpha   90.00
_cell.angle_beta   90.00
_cell.angle_gamma   90.00
#
_symmetry.space_group_name_H-M   'P 1'
#
loop_
_entity.id
_entity.type
_entity.pdbx_description
1 polymer ?
#
loop_
_entity_poly.entity_id
_entity_poly.type
_entity_poly.pdbx_seq_one_letter_code
_entity_poly.pdbx_strand_id
1 'polypeptide(L)'
;MRKGAWLLSLLLLIGTFAEGKGQGWLPSLLSRGKSPNPQLLRQRQRELERRKRMARQKIREMRQKERSLSERLRDTRSRIAVAQARLTTLNRDYQKVAAQLSRTRARVLALRARLSRHRSLLAERLRQLYKHPPTDYVLFALSASDVTEAAMRAYVFRRIVHRDSLMIRTTQQAKTELEQQMELLRRQKAKLASLRASIAQQTQELRQAEA
;
A
#
# COMPACT_ATOMS: atom_id res chain seq x y z
N MET A 1 18.39 6.10 -16.82
CA MET A 1 18.87 6.84 -18.02
C MET A 1 17.86 7.90 -18.39
N ARG A 2 18.21 9.19 -18.20
CA ARG A 2 17.87 10.33 -19.08
C ARG A 2 18.43 11.58 -18.40
N LYS A 3 19.37 12.19 -19.12
CA LYS A 3 20.24 13.30 -18.72
C LYS A 3 19.48 14.61 -18.89
N GLY A 4 19.65 15.54 -17.97
CA GLY A 4 19.15 16.92 -18.07
C GLY A 4 20.15 17.85 -17.42
N ALA A 5 21.30 18.03 -18.08
CA ALA A 5 22.31 19.01 -17.70
C ALA A 5 21.90 20.38 -18.23
N TRP A 6 21.69 21.35 -17.32
CA TRP A 6 21.63 22.77 -17.68
C TRP A 6 22.89 23.45 -17.12
N LEU A 7 23.83 23.67 -18.03
CA LEU A 7 25.01 24.51 -17.86
C LEU A 7 24.59 25.96 -18.09
N LEU A 8 24.73 26.82 -17.07
CA LEU A 8 24.77 28.28 -17.28
C LEU A 8 26.15 28.78 -16.87
N SER A 9 26.90 29.08 -17.92
CA SER A 9 28.26 29.57 -18.00
C SER A 9 28.49 30.88 -17.25
N LEU A 10 29.48 30.85 -16.37
CA LEU A 10 30.12 31.97 -15.71
C LEU A 10 31.06 32.66 -16.72
N LEU A 11 30.73 33.87 -17.17
CA LEU A 11 31.66 34.70 -17.97
C LEU A 11 32.35 35.69 -17.02
N LEU A 12 33.53 35.29 -16.57
CA LEU A 12 34.47 36.08 -15.80
C LEU A 12 35.69 36.30 -16.72
N LEU A 13 35.74 37.45 -17.40
CA LEU A 13 36.84 37.81 -18.28
C LEU A 13 37.78 38.74 -17.51
N ILE A 14 38.72 38.12 -16.80
CA ILE A 14 39.92 38.76 -16.27
C ILE A 14 40.95 38.79 -17.41
N GLY A 15 41.54 39.96 -17.62
CA GLY A 15 42.49 40.22 -18.70
C GLY A 15 43.79 39.46 -18.57
N THR A 16 44.40 39.20 -19.72
CA THR A 16 45.82 38.89 -19.84
C THR A 16 46.50 40.02 -20.61
N PHE A 17 47.46 40.59 -19.91
CA PHE A 17 48.41 41.59 -20.36
C PHE A 17 49.58 40.84 -21.00
N ALA A 18 50.01 41.21 -22.20
CA ALA A 18 51.28 40.79 -22.77
C ALA A 18 51.86 41.94 -23.61
N GLU A 19 53.10 42.28 -23.26
CA GLU A 19 53.89 43.43 -23.69
C GLU A 19 54.34 43.35 -25.15
N GLY A 20 54.57 44.52 -25.78
CA GLY A 20 55.24 44.57 -27.08
C GLY A 20 55.35 45.97 -27.71
N LYS A 21 56.35 46.73 -27.27
CA LYS A 21 57.11 47.82 -27.94
C LYS A 21 56.50 48.54 -29.16
N GLY A 22 56.55 49.88 -29.15
CA GLY A 22 56.72 50.66 -30.38
C GLY A 22 56.14 52.08 -30.37
N GLN A 23 57.00 53.05 -30.10
CA GLN A 23 57.05 54.37 -30.73
C GLN A 23 55.76 55.13 -31.05
N GLY A 24 55.61 56.24 -30.35
CA GLY A 24 55.52 57.54 -31.01
C GLY A 24 54.12 58.15 -31.10
N TRP A 25 54.15 59.48 -30.98
CA TRP A 25 53.09 60.43 -31.31
C TRP A 25 52.00 60.59 -30.25
N LEU A 26 52.34 61.42 -29.26
CA LEU A 26 51.37 62.34 -28.65
C LEU A 26 51.15 63.51 -29.62
N PRO A 27 50.01 63.61 -30.29
CA PRO A 27 49.39 64.90 -30.53
C PRO A 27 48.29 65.07 -29.49
N SER A 28 48.47 66.10 -28.66
CA SER A 28 47.45 66.84 -27.92
C SER A 28 46.00 66.43 -28.19
N LEU A 29 45.48 65.53 -27.35
CA LEU A 29 44.04 65.39 -27.10
C LEU A 29 43.76 65.65 -25.61
N LEU A 30 44.21 66.82 -25.15
CA LEU A 30 43.34 67.61 -24.29
C LEU A 30 42.20 68.14 -25.17
N SER A 31 41.33 67.24 -25.62
CA SER A 31 39.94 67.63 -25.74
C SER A 31 39.59 68.13 -24.36
N ARG A 32 39.48 69.46 -24.27
CA ARG A 32 38.87 70.22 -23.19
C ARG A 32 37.39 69.80 -23.16
N GLY A 33 37.14 68.53 -22.85
CA GLY A 33 35.85 68.02 -22.49
C GLY A 33 35.46 68.84 -21.28
N LYS A 34 34.38 69.62 -21.42
CA LYS A 34 33.73 70.37 -20.34
C LYS A 34 34.02 69.68 -19.01
N SER A 35 34.70 70.38 -18.10
CA SER A 35 34.89 69.94 -16.72
C SER A 35 33.56 69.36 -16.24
N PRO A 36 33.51 68.08 -15.80
CA PRO A 36 32.24 67.46 -15.45
C PRO A 36 31.54 68.34 -14.42
N ASN A 37 30.33 68.79 -14.74
CA ASN A 37 29.58 69.65 -13.82
C ASN A 37 29.45 68.91 -12.47
N PRO A 38 30.00 69.45 -11.37
CA PRO A 38 30.03 68.76 -10.08
C PRO A 38 28.61 68.42 -9.56
N GLN A 39 27.60 69.18 -9.98
CA GLN A 39 26.19 68.87 -9.69
C GLN A 39 25.72 67.60 -10.41
N LEU A 40 26.16 67.38 -11.65
CA LEU A 40 25.80 66.23 -12.47
C LEU A 40 26.44 64.94 -11.93
N LEU A 41 27.69 65.02 -11.48
CA LEU A 41 28.37 63.91 -10.80
C LEU A 41 27.66 63.52 -9.49
N ARG A 42 27.25 64.51 -8.68
CA ARG A 42 26.47 64.29 -7.46
C ARG A 42 25.12 63.65 -7.74
N GLN A 43 24.41 64.07 -8.80
CA GLN A 43 23.16 63.45 -9.23
C GLN A 43 23.36 61.98 -9.63
N ARG A 44 24.40 61.69 -10.43
CA ARG A 44 24.73 60.34 -10.89
C ARG A 44 25.13 59.41 -9.74
N GLN A 45 25.87 59.92 -8.76
CA GLN A 45 26.22 59.19 -7.53
C GLN A 45 24.98 58.86 -6.70
N ARG A 46 24.05 59.81 -6.54
CA ARG A 46 22.76 59.57 -5.86
C ARG A 46 21.93 58.52 -6.58
N GLU A 47 21.89 58.56 -7.90
CA GLU A 47 21.19 57.56 -8.72
C GLU A 47 21.80 56.17 -8.56
N LEU A 48 23.12 56.05 -8.64
CA LEU A 48 23.86 54.80 -8.41
C LEU A 48 23.58 54.22 -7.01
N GLU A 49 23.60 55.05 -5.97
CA GLU A 49 23.29 54.61 -4.61
C GLU A 49 21.82 54.18 -4.47
N ARG A 50 20.87 54.86 -5.14
CA ARG A 50 19.47 54.40 -5.21
C ARG A 50 19.37 53.04 -5.91
N ARG A 51 20.01 52.86 -7.07
CA ARG A 51 20.03 51.59 -7.82
C ARG A 51 20.64 50.46 -6.98
N LYS A 52 21.74 50.73 -6.27
CA LYS A 52 22.40 49.78 -5.35
C LYS A 52 21.51 49.38 -4.18
N ARG A 53 20.79 50.34 -3.57
CA ARG A 53 19.80 50.05 -2.51
C ARG A 53 18.67 49.18 -3.04
N MET A 54 18.09 49.52 -4.19
CA MET A 54 17.04 48.73 -4.85
C MET A 54 17.52 47.32 -5.19
N ALA A 55 18.72 47.17 -5.74
CA ALA A 55 19.32 45.88 -6.05
C ALA A 55 19.52 45.03 -4.78
N ARG A 56 20.03 45.63 -3.69
CA ARG A 56 20.19 44.95 -2.39
C ARG A 56 18.85 44.49 -1.81
N GLN A 57 17.80 45.30 -1.91
CA GLN A 57 16.47 44.93 -1.46
C GLN A 57 15.90 43.78 -2.28
N LYS A 58 16.04 43.82 -3.60
CA LYS A 58 15.61 42.74 -4.49
C LYS A 58 16.37 41.44 -4.23
N ILE A 59 17.68 41.49 -3.93
CA ILE A 59 18.45 40.32 -3.49
C ILE A 59 17.91 39.74 -2.18
N ARG A 60 17.56 40.59 -1.19
CA ARG A 60 16.99 40.12 0.08
C ARG A 60 15.64 39.44 -0.13
N GLU A 61 14.77 40.03 -0.94
CA GLU A 61 13.47 39.44 -1.30
C GLU A 61 13.64 38.11 -2.03
N MET A 62 14.56 38.03 -2.99
CA MET A 62 14.85 36.77 -3.70
C MET A 62 15.39 35.70 -2.74
N ARG A 63 16.29 36.04 -1.82
CA ARG A 63 16.81 35.10 -0.79
C ARG A 63 15.72 34.63 0.18
N GLN A 64 14.73 35.46 0.48
CA GLN A 64 13.58 35.05 1.31
C GLN A 64 12.67 34.08 0.53
N LYS A 65 12.38 34.39 -0.74
CA LYS A 65 11.62 33.49 -1.62
C LYS A 65 12.32 32.14 -1.81
N GLU A 66 13.63 32.15 -2.05
CA GLU A 66 14.45 30.93 -2.18
C GLU A 66 14.38 30.06 -0.92
N ARG A 67 14.51 30.67 0.27
CA ARG A 67 14.38 29.95 1.55
C ARG A 67 13.00 29.34 1.73
N SER A 68 11.95 30.11 1.47
CA SER A 68 10.57 29.63 1.56
C SER A 68 10.30 28.48 0.58
N LEU A 69 10.77 28.59 -0.67
CA LEU A 69 10.65 27.51 -1.66
C LEU A 69 11.45 26.26 -1.26
N SER A 70 12.65 26.43 -0.70
CA SER A 70 13.48 25.31 -0.22
C SER A 70 12.85 24.58 0.97
N GLU A 71 12.18 25.33 1.85
CA GLU A 71 11.42 24.74 2.97
C GLU A 71 10.19 23.99 2.48
N ARG A 72 9.39 24.58 1.58
CA ARG A 72 8.26 23.91 0.93
C ARG A 72 8.69 22.65 0.19
N LEU A 73 9.82 22.69 -0.52
CA LEU A 73 10.36 21.52 -1.22
C LEU A 73 10.73 20.39 -0.26
N ARG A 74 11.35 20.72 0.89
CA ARG A 74 11.67 19.73 1.93
C ARG A 74 10.42 19.11 2.54
N ASP A 75 9.42 19.93 2.86
CA ASP A 75 8.14 19.45 3.38
C ASP A 75 7.42 18.53 2.37
N THR A 76 7.31 18.94 1.10
CA THR A 76 6.73 18.11 0.03
C THR A 76 7.46 16.78 -0.12
N ARG A 77 8.80 16.78 -0.14
CA ARG A 77 9.60 15.53 -0.21
C ARG A 77 9.34 14.61 0.98
N SER A 78 9.25 15.18 2.19
CA SER A 78 8.93 14.41 3.39
C SER A 78 7.54 13.77 3.30
N ARG A 79 6.54 14.54 2.86
CA ARG A 79 5.17 14.05 2.67
C ARG A 79 5.10 12.93 1.63
N ILE A 80 5.81 13.07 0.51
CA ILE A 80 5.93 12.03 -0.52
C ILE A 80 6.53 10.75 0.08
N ALA A 81 7.64 10.85 0.82
CA ALA A 81 8.28 9.69 1.43
C ALA A 81 7.35 8.96 2.41
N VAL A 82 6.63 9.70 3.26
CA VAL A 82 5.64 9.14 4.19
C VAL A 82 4.49 8.47 3.43
N ALA A 83 3.99 9.09 2.36
CA ALA A 83 2.92 8.54 1.53
C ALA A 83 3.35 7.24 0.81
N GLN A 84 4.57 7.19 0.27
CA GLN A 84 5.14 5.98 -0.35
C GLN A 84 5.29 4.84 0.67
N ALA A 85 5.74 5.15 1.88
CA ALA A 85 5.84 4.17 2.97
C ALA A 85 4.44 3.61 3.35
N ARG A 86 3.43 4.49 3.48
CA ARG A 86 2.04 4.09 3.71
C ARG A 86 1.50 3.20 2.60
N LEU A 87 1.73 3.56 1.34
CA LEU A 87 1.31 2.78 0.17
C LEU A 87 1.94 1.39 0.18
N THR A 88 3.22 1.29 0.53
CA THR A 88 3.93 0.02 0.67
C THR A 88 3.28 -0.86 1.74
N THR A 89 2.95 -0.30 2.90
CA THR A 89 2.27 -1.02 3.99
C THR A 89 0.87 -1.48 3.55
N LEU A 90 0.07 -0.61 2.94
CA LEU A 90 -1.26 -0.96 2.42
C LEU A 90 -1.20 -2.10 1.40
N ASN A 91 -0.22 -2.08 0.50
CA ASN A 91 -0.01 -3.14 -0.48
C ASN A 91 0.37 -4.47 0.20
N ARG A 92 1.24 -4.45 1.21
CA ARG A 92 1.59 -5.66 1.98
C ARG A 92 0.38 -6.25 2.70
N ASP A 93 -0.43 -5.40 3.34
CA ASP A 93 -1.65 -5.81 4.01
C ASP A 93 -2.66 -6.40 3.01
N TYR A 94 -2.81 -5.78 1.84
CA TYR A 94 -3.65 -6.28 0.77
C TYR A 94 -3.23 -7.69 0.34
N GLN A 95 -1.94 -7.92 0.10
CA GLN A 95 -1.44 -9.24 -0.30
C GLN A 95 -1.65 -10.29 0.80
N LYS A 96 -1.41 -9.92 2.07
CA LYS A 96 -1.64 -10.79 3.22
C LYS A 96 -3.12 -11.20 3.32
N VAL A 97 -4.04 -10.25 3.24
CA VAL A 97 -5.49 -10.53 3.31
C VAL A 97 -5.95 -11.32 2.08
N ALA A 98 -5.39 -11.06 0.90
CA ALA A 98 -5.72 -11.81 -0.32
C ALA A 98 -5.29 -13.28 -0.22
N ALA A 99 -4.09 -13.55 0.31
CA ALA A 99 -3.62 -14.90 0.57
C ALA A 99 -4.49 -15.63 1.61
N GLN A 100 -4.84 -14.94 2.70
CA GLN A 100 -5.76 -15.47 3.71
C GLN A 100 -7.13 -15.79 3.12
N LEU A 101 -7.69 -14.90 2.28
CA LEU A 101 -8.96 -15.11 1.60
C LEU A 101 -8.93 -16.36 0.72
N SER A 102 -7.84 -16.60 -0.01
CA SER A 102 -7.67 -17.80 -0.84
C SER A 102 -7.72 -19.07 0.01
N ARG A 103 -7.00 -19.11 1.14
CA ARG A 103 -7.02 -20.24 2.08
C ARG A 103 -8.41 -20.45 2.69
N THR A 104 -9.09 -19.39 3.09
CA THR A 104 -10.46 -19.45 3.62
C THR A 104 -11.43 -19.97 2.57
N ARG A 105 -11.32 -19.58 1.29
CA ARG A 105 -12.13 -20.13 0.19
C ARG A 105 -11.93 -21.64 0.03
N ALA A 106 -10.68 -22.09 0.01
CA ALA A 106 -10.37 -23.51 -0.08
C ALA A 106 -10.96 -24.30 1.11
N ARG A 107 -10.85 -23.76 2.32
CA ARG A 107 -11.44 -24.37 3.52
C ARG A 107 -12.97 -24.46 3.44
N VAL A 108 -13.64 -23.38 3.00
CA VAL A 108 -15.09 -23.36 2.78
C VAL A 108 -15.52 -24.43 1.77
N LEU A 109 -14.80 -24.59 0.65
CA LEU A 109 -15.08 -25.63 -0.34
C LEU A 109 -14.92 -27.04 0.23
N ALA A 110 -13.84 -27.30 0.97
CA ALA A 110 -13.60 -28.58 1.62
C ALA A 110 -14.71 -28.91 2.65
N LEU A 111 -15.13 -27.93 3.45
CA LEU A 111 -16.22 -28.09 4.43
C LEU A 111 -17.56 -28.37 3.75
N ARG A 112 -17.88 -27.67 2.65
CA ARG A 112 -19.10 -27.93 1.86
C ARG A 112 -19.10 -29.35 1.30
N ALA A 113 -17.99 -29.80 0.73
CA ALA A 113 -17.86 -31.17 0.22
C ALA A 113 -18.01 -32.21 1.35
N ARG A 114 -17.40 -31.97 2.52
CA ARG A 114 -17.55 -32.83 3.69
C ARG A 114 -19.00 -32.91 4.17
N LEU A 115 -19.68 -31.76 4.29
CA LEU A 115 -21.09 -31.70 4.69
C LEU A 115 -22.00 -32.39 3.68
N SER A 116 -21.73 -32.26 2.38
CA SER A 116 -22.47 -32.98 1.34
C SER A 116 -22.35 -34.50 1.51
N ARG A 117 -21.14 -35.02 1.72
CA ARG A 117 -20.93 -36.46 2.01
C ARG A 117 -21.60 -36.90 3.31
N HIS A 118 -21.52 -36.10 4.37
CA HIS A 118 -22.18 -36.43 5.62
C HIS A 118 -23.71 -36.47 5.46
N ARG A 119 -24.29 -35.55 4.69
CA ARG A 119 -25.72 -35.53 4.39
C ARG A 119 -26.16 -36.78 3.63
N SER A 120 -25.40 -37.23 2.63
CA SER A 120 -25.75 -38.45 1.90
C SER A 120 -25.67 -39.70 2.80
N LEU A 121 -24.63 -39.81 3.63
CA LEU A 121 -24.49 -40.91 4.59
C LEU A 121 -25.61 -40.91 5.64
N LEU A 122 -25.97 -39.75 6.19
CA LEU A 122 -27.07 -39.62 7.14
C LEU A 122 -28.43 -39.94 6.49
N ALA A 123 -28.65 -39.53 5.24
CA ALA A 123 -29.87 -39.84 4.50
C ALA A 123 -30.02 -41.35 4.24
N GLU A 124 -28.93 -42.01 3.83
CA GLU A 124 -28.91 -43.47 3.68
C GLU A 124 -29.14 -44.15 5.03
N ARG A 125 -28.50 -43.68 6.10
CA ARG A 125 -28.70 -44.24 7.43
C ARG A 125 -30.14 -44.09 7.92
N LEU A 126 -30.78 -42.95 7.66
CA LEU A 126 -32.19 -42.72 8.00
C LEU A 126 -33.11 -43.67 7.23
N ARG A 127 -32.81 -43.92 5.94
CA ARG A 127 -33.52 -44.92 5.12
C ARG A 127 -33.38 -46.33 5.69
N GLN A 128 -32.18 -46.70 6.12
CA GLN A 128 -31.94 -48.01 6.76
C GLN A 128 -32.70 -48.15 8.09
N LEU A 129 -32.74 -47.10 8.91
CA LEU A 129 -33.53 -47.09 10.16
C LEU A 129 -35.05 -47.14 9.91
N TYR A 130 -35.52 -46.60 8.78
CA TYR A 130 -36.92 -46.71 8.37
C TYR A 130 -37.27 -48.12 7.91
N LYS A 131 -36.41 -48.75 7.10
CA LYS A 131 -36.60 -50.13 6.60
C LYS A 131 -36.44 -51.18 7.69
N HIS A 132 -35.55 -50.92 8.64
CA HIS A 132 -35.20 -51.82 9.74
C HIS A 132 -35.24 -51.03 11.05
N PRO A 133 -36.43 -50.90 11.68
CA PRO A 133 -36.60 -50.14 12.91
C PRO A 133 -35.74 -50.71 14.05
N PRO A 134 -35.49 -49.92 15.11
CA PRO A 134 -34.73 -50.39 16.28
C PRO A 134 -35.27 -51.69 16.90
N THR A 135 -36.58 -51.94 16.81
CA THR A 135 -37.22 -53.18 17.24
C THR A 135 -36.63 -54.40 16.56
N ASP A 136 -36.34 -54.33 15.25
CA ASP A 136 -35.77 -55.44 14.48
C ASP A 136 -34.40 -55.84 15.02
N TYR A 137 -33.62 -54.88 15.52
CA TYR A 137 -32.32 -55.15 16.16
C TYR A 137 -32.47 -55.80 17.54
N VAL A 138 -33.50 -55.43 18.29
CA VAL A 138 -33.83 -56.10 19.57
C VAL A 138 -34.24 -57.54 19.31
N LEU A 139 -35.13 -57.77 18.34
CA LEU A 139 -35.51 -59.13 17.92
C LEU A 139 -34.31 -59.92 17.40
N PHE A 140 -33.44 -59.29 16.61
CA PHE A 140 -32.20 -59.91 16.12
C PHE A 140 -31.23 -60.28 17.25
N ALA A 141 -31.13 -59.50 18.32
CA ALA A 141 -30.31 -59.86 19.47
C ALA A 141 -30.94 -61.01 20.29
N LEU A 142 -32.27 -61.04 20.40
CA LEU A 142 -33.02 -62.07 21.13
C LEU A 142 -33.12 -63.40 20.37
N SER A 143 -32.94 -63.39 19.05
CA SER A 143 -32.91 -64.61 18.21
C SER A 143 -31.53 -65.29 18.17
N ALA A 144 -30.60 -64.90 19.04
CA ALA A 144 -29.28 -65.51 19.14
C ALA A 144 -29.37 -66.95 19.69
N SER A 145 -28.46 -67.81 19.22
CA SER A 145 -28.42 -69.24 19.59
C SER A 145 -27.92 -69.46 21.01
N ASP A 146 -27.07 -68.54 21.51
CA ASP A 146 -26.50 -68.57 22.85
C ASP A 146 -26.22 -67.15 23.39
N VAL A 147 -25.85 -67.07 24.67
CA VAL A 147 -25.58 -65.82 25.39
C VAL A 147 -24.38 -65.07 24.81
N THR A 148 -23.37 -65.77 24.30
CA THR A 148 -22.17 -65.17 23.71
C THR A 148 -22.50 -64.48 22.38
N GLU A 149 -23.29 -65.13 21.53
CA GLU A 149 -23.80 -64.56 20.29
C GLU A 149 -24.70 -63.34 20.54
N ALA A 150 -25.60 -63.42 21.52
CA ALA A 150 -26.43 -62.30 21.93
C ALA A 150 -25.58 -61.09 22.37
N ALA A 151 -24.55 -61.33 23.19
CA ALA A 151 -23.63 -60.30 23.66
C ALA A 151 -22.84 -59.65 22.50
N MET A 152 -22.40 -60.45 21.52
CA MET A 152 -21.70 -59.95 20.34
C MET A 152 -22.61 -59.09 19.47
N ARG A 153 -23.84 -59.54 19.18
CA ARG A 153 -24.85 -58.77 18.42
C ARG A 153 -25.17 -57.44 19.12
N ALA A 154 -25.35 -57.44 20.44
CA ALA A 154 -25.57 -56.24 21.24
C ALA A 154 -24.36 -55.29 21.26
N TYR A 155 -23.14 -55.83 21.26
CA TYR A 155 -21.91 -55.03 21.15
C TYR A 155 -21.82 -54.31 19.79
N VAL A 156 -22.10 -55.01 18.69
CA VAL A 156 -22.11 -54.42 17.34
C VAL A 156 -23.16 -53.31 17.24
N PHE A 157 -24.38 -53.55 17.73
CA PHE A 157 -25.43 -52.54 17.74
C PHE A 157 -25.01 -51.27 18.49
N ARG A 158 -24.44 -51.41 19.70
CA ARG A 158 -23.90 -50.28 20.47
C ARG A 158 -22.85 -49.50 19.68
N ARG A 159 -21.96 -50.19 18.95
CA ARG A 159 -20.96 -49.54 18.10
C ARG A 159 -21.59 -48.75 16.95
N ILE A 160 -22.65 -49.27 16.33
CA ILE A 160 -23.38 -48.57 15.26
C ILE A 160 -24.00 -47.28 15.81
N VAL A 161 -24.74 -47.36 16.92
CA VAL A 161 -25.38 -46.19 17.56
C VAL A 161 -24.34 -45.14 17.96
N HIS A 162 -23.20 -45.59 18.48
CA HIS A 162 -22.09 -44.70 18.82
C HIS A 162 -21.53 -44.00 17.57
N ARG A 163 -21.34 -44.74 16.47
CA ARG A 163 -20.84 -44.18 15.21
C ARG A 163 -21.82 -43.19 14.59
N ASP A 164 -23.11 -43.48 14.61
CA ASP A 164 -24.18 -42.59 14.16
C ASP A 164 -24.20 -41.28 14.97
N SER A 165 -24.08 -41.39 16.30
CA SER A 165 -24.01 -40.24 17.20
C SER A 165 -22.78 -39.36 16.91
N LEU A 166 -21.62 -39.98 16.68
CA LEU A 166 -20.40 -39.26 16.27
C LEU A 166 -20.58 -38.58 14.90
N MET A 167 -21.22 -39.24 13.93
CA MET A 167 -21.48 -38.66 12.61
C MET A 167 -22.38 -37.42 12.72
N ILE A 168 -23.44 -37.47 13.53
CA ILE A 168 -24.32 -36.31 13.78
C ILE A 168 -23.52 -35.17 14.41
N ARG A 169 -22.77 -35.44 15.49
CA ARG A 169 -21.96 -34.41 16.18
C ARG A 169 -20.94 -33.76 15.26
N THR A 170 -20.19 -34.55 14.51
CA THR A 170 -19.17 -34.03 13.57
C THR A 170 -19.79 -33.28 12.39
N THR A 171 -21.00 -33.65 11.96
CA THR A 171 -21.77 -32.89 10.95
C THR A 171 -22.18 -31.52 11.49
N GLN A 172 -22.67 -31.48 12.73
CA GLN A 172 -23.05 -30.22 13.37
C GLN A 172 -21.84 -29.30 13.55
N GLN A 173 -20.71 -29.84 14.02
CA GLN A 173 -19.45 -29.10 14.13
C GLN A 173 -18.99 -28.55 12.78
N ALA A 174 -19.03 -29.36 11.71
CA ALA A 174 -18.66 -28.91 10.37
C ALA A 174 -19.61 -27.83 9.83
N LYS A 175 -20.90 -27.85 10.20
CA LYS A 175 -21.87 -26.80 9.85
C LYS A 175 -21.50 -25.48 10.54
N THR A 176 -21.27 -25.52 11.85
CA THR A 176 -20.84 -24.33 12.62
C THR A 176 -19.51 -23.78 12.11
N GLU A 177 -18.54 -24.64 11.82
CA GLU A 177 -17.25 -24.21 11.23
C GLU A 177 -17.47 -23.56 9.86
N LEU A 178 -18.34 -24.12 9.01
CA LEU A 178 -18.65 -23.53 7.71
C LEU A 178 -19.25 -22.13 7.84
N GLU A 179 -20.21 -21.95 8.76
CA GLU A 179 -20.84 -20.65 9.02
C GLU A 179 -19.80 -19.60 9.47
N GLN A 180 -18.93 -19.97 10.41
CA GLN A 180 -17.82 -19.12 10.87
C GLN A 180 -16.85 -18.77 9.73
N GLN A 181 -16.47 -19.75 8.90
CA GLN A 181 -15.57 -19.51 7.76
C GLN A 181 -16.23 -18.66 6.68
N MET A 182 -17.54 -18.78 6.47
CA MET A 182 -18.29 -17.91 5.54
C MET A 182 -18.35 -16.46 6.03
N GLU A 183 -18.53 -16.24 7.33
CA GLU A 183 -18.48 -14.88 7.89
C GLU A 183 -17.07 -14.29 7.82
N LEU A 184 -16.04 -15.08 8.13
CA LEU A 184 -14.64 -14.68 7.94
C LEU A 184 -14.35 -14.30 6.48
N LEU A 185 -14.83 -15.11 5.53
CA LEU A 185 -14.70 -14.85 4.10
C LEU A 185 -15.34 -13.51 3.71
N ARG A 186 -16.53 -13.19 4.27
CA ARG A 186 -17.23 -11.93 4.03
C ARG A 186 -16.42 -10.74 4.55
N ARG A 187 -15.89 -10.84 5.79
CA ARG A 187 -15.05 -9.80 6.40
C ARG A 187 -13.77 -9.57 5.61
N GLN A 188 -13.09 -10.63 5.17
CA GLN A 188 -11.89 -10.55 4.35
C GLN A 188 -12.17 -9.87 2.99
N LYS A 189 -13.29 -10.19 2.32
CA LYS A 189 -13.71 -9.52 1.08
C LYS A 189 -13.94 -8.03 1.31
N ALA A 190 -14.65 -7.65 2.36
CA ALA A 190 -14.89 -6.26 2.71
C ALA A 190 -13.58 -5.51 3.01
N LYS A 191 -12.67 -6.14 3.75
CA LYS A 191 -11.35 -5.57 4.05
C LYS A 191 -10.51 -5.35 2.79
N LEU A 192 -10.52 -6.29 1.84
CA LEU A 192 -9.83 -6.10 0.56
C LEU A 192 -10.42 -4.95 -0.26
N ALA A 193 -11.74 -4.81 -0.29
CA ALA A 193 -12.39 -3.69 -0.98
C ALA A 193 -11.97 -2.35 -0.36
N SER A 194 -11.98 -2.25 0.97
CA SER A 194 -11.50 -1.07 1.70
C SER A 194 -10.02 -0.79 1.41
N LEU A 195 -9.15 -1.81 1.45
CA LEU A 195 -7.72 -1.64 1.15
C LEU A 195 -7.49 -1.16 -0.29
N ARG A 196 -8.24 -1.69 -1.26
CA ARG A 196 -8.17 -1.22 -2.66
C ARG A 196 -8.55 0.24 -2.78
N ALA A 197 -9.62 0.67 -2.11
CA ALA A 197 -10.03 2.07 -2.11
C ALA A 197 -8.95 2.97 -1.48
N SER A 198 -8.39 2.58 -0.32
CA SER A 198 -7.30 3.33 0.32
C SER A 198 -6.04 3.40 -0.53
N ILE A 199 -5.67 2.31 -1.21
CA ILE A 199 -4.52 2.28 -2.14
C ILE A 199 -4.77 3.23 -3.31
N ALA A 200 -5.96 3.20 -3.91
CA ALA A 200 -6.32 4.07 -5.03
C ALA A 200 -6.27 5.55 -4.63
N GLN A 201 -6.85 5.90 -3.48
CA GLN A 201 -6.81 7.26 -2.94
C GLN A 201 -5.37 7.70 -2.68
N GLN A 202 -4.58 6.91 -1.96
CA GLN A 202 -3.20 7.26 -1.62
C GLN A 202 -2.32 7.41 -2.88
N THR A 203 -2.57 6.60 -3.90
CA THR A 203 -1.87 6.68 -5.20
C THR A 203 -2.21 7.98 -5.92
N GLN A 204 -3.47 8.41 -5.88
CA GLN A 204 -3.90 9.66 -6.50
C GLN A 204 -3.30 10.88 -5.79
N GLU A 205 -3.32 10.89 -4.45
CA GLU A 205 -2.68 11.93 -3.63
C GLU A 205 -1.18 12.02 -3.92
N LEU A 206 -0.50 10.87 -4.07
CA LEU A 206 0.92 10.83 -4.40
C LEU A 206 1.20 11.47 -5.76
N ARG A 207 0.42 11.12 -6.79
CA ARG A 207 0.57 11.70 -8.14
C ARG A 207 0.37 13.20 -8.16
N GLN A 208 -0.57 13.71 -7.36
CA GLN A 208 -0.80 15.16 -7.22
C GLN A 208 0.34 15.86 -6.49
N ALA A 209 1.02 15.19 -5.55
CA ALA A 209 2.17 15.73 -4.85
C ALA A 209 3.47 15.69 -5.67
N GLU A 210 3.54 14.76 -6.64
CA GLU A 210 4.69 14.60 -7.55
C GLU A 210 4.60 15.47 -8.83
N ALA A 211 3.41 15.98 -9.16
CA ALA A 211 3.15 16.88 -10.29
C ALA A 211 3.51 18.34 -9.97
#